data_AF-A0A1C0SA11-F1
#
_entry.id   AF-A0A1C0SA11-F1
#
_cell.length_a   1.000
_cell.length_b   1.000
_cell.length_c   1.000
_cell.angle_alpha   90.00
_cell.angle_beta   90.00
_cell.angle_gamma   90.00
#
_symmetry.space_group_name_H-M   'P 1'
#
loop_
_entity.id
_entity.type
_entity.pdbx_description
1 polymer ?
#
loop_
_entity_poly.entity_id
_entity_poly.type
_entity_poly.pdbx_seq_one_letter_code
_entity_poly.pdbx_strand_id
1 'polypeptide(L)'
;MSFIDLFAWIVLIVLVVSTVAVLVFLAMLPGSIARRRNHPWAEAVTVAGWVTLFLGFALWPIVLVWAYVDVPRPSNVQPGAAQASEAGRP
;
A
#
# COMPACT_ATOMS: atom_id res chain seq x y z
N MET A 1 28.48 8.32 -35.12
CA MET A 1 28.20 8.41 -33.68
C MET A 1 29.53 8.35 -32.96
N SER A 2 29.86 9.38 -32.20
CA SER A 2 31.10 9.44 -31.43
C SER A 2 31.06 8.43 -30.28
N PHE A 3 32.22 8.04 -29.73
CA PHE A 3 32.29 7.18 -28.55
C PHE A 3 31.52 7.76 -27.35
N ILE A 4 31.54 9.09 -27.20
CA ILE A 4 30.76 9.80 -26.17
C ILE A 4 29.26 9.58 -26.35
N ASP A 5 28.75 9.53 -27.59
CA ASP A 5 27.31 9.37 -27.84
C ASP A 5 26.84 7.98 -27.41
N LEU A 6 27.65 6.94 -27.68
CA LEU A 6 27.36 5.57 -27.26
C LEU A 6 27.37 5.47 -25.74
N PHE A 7 28.38 6.04 -25.09
CA PHE A 7 28.49 6.06 -23.63
C PHE A 7 27.32 6.81 -22.98
N ALA A 8 26.97 7.99 -23.51
CA ALA A 8 25.85 8.79 -23.04
C ALA A 8 24.53 8.02 -23.15
N TRP A 9 24.30 7.29 -24.24
CA TRP A 9 23.11 6.44 -24.40
C TRP A 9 23.02 5.34 -23.35
N ILE A 10 24.13 4.67 -23.05
CA ILE A 10 24.17 3.62 -22.01
C ILE A 10 23.81 4.24 -20.66
N VAL A 11 24.46 5.34 -20.29
CA VAL A 11 24.19 6.04 -19.01
C VAL A 11 22.74 6.53 -18.95
N LEU A 12 22.22 7.07 -20.05
CA LEU A 12 20.83 7.53 -20.13
C LEU A 12 19.84 6.38 -19.91
N ILE A 13 20.06 5.22 -20.55
CA ILE A 13 19.22 4.04 -20.35
C ILE A 13 19.28 3.58 -18.89
N VAL A 14 20.47 3.49 -18.31
CA VAL A 14 20.65 3.09 -16.91
C VAL A 14 19.93 4.07 -15.99
N LEU A 15 20.06 5.37 -16.22
CA LEU A 15 19.40 6.42 -15.43
C LEU A 15 17.87 6.31 -15.51
N VAL A 16 17.32 6.07 -16.70
CA VAL A 16 15.88 5.89 -16.89
C VAL A 16 15.40 4.63 -16.17
N VAL A 17 16.09 3.50 -16.36
CA VAL A 17 15.75 2.24 -15.71
C VAL A 17 15.85 2.37 -14.19
N SER A 18 16.89 2.99 -13.65
CA SER A 18 17.04 3.20 -12.21
C SER A 18 15.95 4.09 -11.65
N THR A 19 15.59 5.15 -12.38
CA THR A 19 14.51 6.07 -11.97
C THR A 19 13.17 5.34 -11.91
N VAL A 20 12.82 4.56 -12.94
CA VAL A 20 11.60 3.76 -12.96
C VAL A 20 11.59 2.71 -11.86
N ALA A 21 12.73 2.05 -11.60
CA ALA A 21 12.83 1.07 -10.53
C ALA A 21 12.57 1.69 -9.15
N VAL A 22 13.12 2.87 -8.87
CA VAL A 22 12.86 3.61 -7.62
C VAL A 22 11.39 4.00 -7.50
N LEU A 23 10.78 4.49 -8.58
CA LEU A 23 9.35 4.85 -8.59
C LEU A 23 8.45 3.65 -8.31
N VAL A 24 8.68 2.52 -8.99
CA VAL A 24 7.92 1.27 -8.74
C VAL A 24 8.08 0.81 -7.29
N PHE A 25 9.29 0.86 -6.75
CA PHE A 25 9.54 0.49 -5.36
C PHE A 25 8.77 1.38 -4.38
N LEU A 26 8.75 2.70 -4.63
CA LEU A 26 7.94 3.65 -3.85
C LEU A 26 6.43 3.35 -3.98
N ALA A 27 5.92 3.08 -5.18
CA ALA A 27 4.50 2.77 -5.38
C ALA A 27 4.05 1.53 -4.59
N MET A 28 4.90 0.51 -4.50
CA MET A 28 4.56 -0.78 -3.87
C MET A 28 4.61 -0.76 -2.33
N LEU A 29 5.36 0.16 -1.73
CA LEU A 29 5.51 0.29 -0.27
C LEU A 29 4.16 0.33 0.48
N PRO A 30 3.26 1.31 0.26
CA PRO A 30 2.02 1.43 1.02
C PRO A 30 1.15 0.16 0.96
N GLY A 31 1.02 -0.45 -0.22
CA GLY A 31 0.28 -1.71 -0.39
C GLY A 31 0.92 -2.90 0.30
N SER A 32 2.25 -2.99 0.29
CA SER A 32 3.03 -4.00 1.04
C SER A 32 2.82 -3.87 2.55
N ILE A 33 2.89 -2.64 3.10
CA ILE A 33 2.63 -2.39 4.53
C ILE A 33 1.19 -2.80 4.90
N ALA A 34 0.20 -2.42 4.09
CA ALA A 34 -1.19 -2.78 4.33
C ALA A 34 -1.43 -4.30 4.34
N ARG A 35 -0.83 -5.03 3.39
CA ARG A 35 -0.90 -6.50 3.35
C ARG A 35 -0.30 -7.14 4.60
N ARG A 36 0.87 -6.68 5.04
CA ARG A 36 1.54 -7.20 6.25
C ARG A 36 0.73 -6.96 7.53
N ARG A 37 -0.08 -5.91 7.57
CA ARG A 37 -0.92 -5.55 8.72
C ARG A 37 -2.33 -6.14 8.71
N ASN A 38 -2.67 -6.97 7.73
CA ASN A 38 -4.04 -7.49 7.55
C ASN A 38 -5.10 -6.37 7.41
N HIS A 39 -4.76 -5.30 6.69
CA HIS A 39 -5.69 -4.21 6.41
C HIS A 39 -6.88 -4.72 5.57
N PRO A 40 -8.14 -4.37 5.90
CA PRO A 40 -9.32 -4.84 5.17
C PRO A 40 -9.34 -4.40 3.70
N TRP A 41 -8.63 -3.33 3.35
CA TRP A 41 -8.63 -2.72 2.02
C TRP A 41 -7.21 -2.63 1.41
N ALA A 42 -6.38 -3.66 1.59
CA ALA A 42 -4.99 -3.65 1.13
C ALA A 42 -4.83 -3.47 -0.41
N GLU A 43 -5.78 -3.96 -1.20
CA GLU A 43 -5.86 -3.72 -2.65
C GLU A 43 -6.05 -2.22 -2.96
N ALA A 44 -6.98 -1.56 -2.28
CA ALA A 44 -7.26 -0.13 -2.48
C ALA A 44 -6.04 0.75 -2.14
N VAL A 45 -5.34 0.42 -1.05
CA VAL A 45 -4.09 1.10 -0.66
C VAL A 45 -3.00 0.90 -1.72
N THR A 46 -2.92 -0.31 -2.31
CA THR A 46 -1.97 -0.60 -3.38
C THR A 46 -2.26 0.28 -4.60
N VAL A 47 -3.50 0.29 -5.08
CA VAL A 47 -3.92 1.11 -6.24
C VAL A 47 -3.72 2.60 -5.96
N ALA A 48 -4.07 3.07 -4.76
CA ALA A 48 -3.85 4.45 -4.35
C ALA A 48 -2.36 4.83 -4.37
N GLY A 49 -1.46 3.92 -3.99
CA GLY A 49 -0.01 4.12 -4.08
C GLY A 49 0.47 4.37 -5.51
N TRP A 50 -0.04 3.60 -6.47
CA TRP A 50 0.25 3.79 -7.91
C TRP A 50 -0.36 5.08 -8.47
N VAL A 51 -1.63 5.35 -8.15
CA VAL A 51 -2.35 6.53 -8.65
C VAL A 51 -1.73 7.82 -8.12
N THR A 52 -1.41 7.89 -6.83
CA THR A 52 -0.80 9.09 -6.23
C THR A 52 0.62 9.35 -6.70
N LEU A 53 1.39 8.31 -7.02
CA LEU A 53 2.73 8.48 -7.57
C LEU A 53 2.69 9.10 -8.97
N PHE A 54 1.74 8.69 -9.81
CA PHE A 54 1.56 9.25 -11.17
C PHE A 54 0.88 10.62 -11.16
N LEU A 55 -0.13 10.83 -10.32
CA LEU A 55 -1.01 12.00 -10.40
C LEU A 55 -0.52 13.19 -9.57
N GLY A 56 0.32 12.97 -8.56
CA GLY A 56 0.74 14.08 -7.73
C GLY A 56 1.69 13.76 -6.60
N PHE A 57 2.68 12.87 -6.81
CA PHE A 57 3.82 12.48 -5.96
C PHE A 57 3.77 12.88 -4.46
N ALA A 58 3.62 14.18 -4.16
CA ALA A 58 3.24 14.73 -2.86
C ALA A 58 2.06 14.05 -2.13
N LEU A 59 1.10 13.42 -2.82
CA LEU A 59 -0.02 12.70 -2.18
C LEU A 59 0.33 11.29 -1.69
N TRP A 60 1.46 10.74 -2.12
CA TRP A 60 1.94 9.42 -1.72
C TRP A 60 2.07 9.21 -0.19
N PRO A 61 2.68 10.12 0.60
CA PRO A 61 2.75 9.96 2.05
C PRO A 61 1.38 9.87 2.73
N ILE A 62 0.33 10.50 2.18
CA ILE A 62 -1.03 10.40 2.72
C ILE A 62 -1.56 8.97 2.59
N VAL A 63 -1.34 8.32 1.44
CA VAL A 63 -1.72 6.91 1.23
C VAL A 63 -0.95 5.99 2.17
N LEU A 64 0.31 6.31 2.42
CA LEU A 64 1.14 5.59 3.36
C LEU A 64 0.60 5.71 4.79
N VAL A 65 0.23 6.91 5.23
CA VAL A 65 -0.45 7.12 6.52
C VAL A 65 -1.75 6.32 6.58
N TRP A 66 -2.52 6.27 5.49
CA TRP A 66 -3.75 5.49 5.42
C TRP A 66 -3.51 3.96 5.52
N ALA A 67 -2.36 3.46 5.09
CA ALA A 67 -1.94 2.08 5.30
C ALA A 67 -1.66 1.73 6.78
N TYR A 68 -1.50 2.75 7.64
CA TYR A 68 -1.34 2.61 9.10
C TYR A 68 -2.64 2.83 9.88
N VAL A 69 -3.71 3.33 9.24
CA VAL A 69 -4.99 3.59 9.91
C VAL A 69 -5.78 2.29 10.05
N ASP A 70 -5.60 1.60 11.17
CA ASP A 70 -6.35 0.39 11.49
C ASP A 70 -7.86 0.68 11.56
N VAL A 71 -8.62 0.08 10.65
CA VAL A 71 -10.10 0.09 10.72
C VAL A 71 -10.50 -0.87 11.85
N PRO A 72 -11.26 -0.42 12.87
CA PRO A 72 -11.71 -1.30 13.93
C PRO A 72 -12.46 -2.49 13.35
N ARG A 73 -11.99 -3.71 13.61
CA ARG A 73 -12.77 -4.92 13.31
C ARG A 73 -14.07 -4.84 14.10
N PRO A 74 -15.25 -5.03 13.47
CA PRO A 74 -16.48 -5.15 14.23
C PRO A 74 -16.28 -6.29 15.22
N SER A 75 -16.42 -5.99 16.51
CA SER A 75 -16.44 -7.00 17.55
C SER A 75 -17.61 -7.92 17.23
N ASN A 76 -17.29 -9.17 16.91
CA ASN A 76 -18.26 -10.25 16.84
C ASN A 76 -18.80 -10.47 18.26
N VAL A 77 -19.73 -9.61 18.68
CA VAL A 77 -20.57 -9.85 19.85
C VAL A 77 -21.36 -11.12 19.53
N GLN A 78 -20.88 -12.27 20.01
CA GLN A 78 -21.49 -13.57 19.82
C GLN A 78 -22.90 -13.53 20.46
N PRO A 79 -24.00 -13.60 19.69
CA PRO A 79 -25.36 -13.49 20.24
C PRO A 79 -25.76 -14.63 21.20
N GLY A 80 -24.92 -15.68 21.29
CA GLY A 80 -25.16 -16.86 22.12
C GLY A 80 -24.80 -16.71 23.60
N ALA A 81 -23.94 -15.76 23.97
CA ALA A 81 -23.56 -15.56 25.38
C ALA A 81 -24.70 -14.99 26.23
N ALA A 82 -25.58 -14.19 25.62
CA ALA A 82 -26.79 -13.70 26.27
C ALA A 82 -27.84 -14.81 26.48
N GLN A 83 -28.01 -15.70 25.50
CA GLN A 83 -29.01 -16.77 25.55
C GLN A 83 -28.69 -17.86 26.58
N ALA A 84 -27.41 -18.17 26.80
CA ALA A 84 -26.98 -19.14 27.82
C ALA A 84 -27.18 -18.63 29.26
N SER A 85 -27.14 -17.32 29.48
CA SER A 85 -27.36 -16.70 30.80
C SER A 85 -28.85 -16.63 31.17
N GLU A 86 -29.73 -16.61 30.16
CA GLU A 86 -31.19 -16.54 30.33
C GLU A 86 -31.83 -17.93 30.51
N ALA A 87 -31.28 -18.97 29.87
CA ALA A 87 -31.73 -20.35 30.01
C ALA A 87 -31.35 -21.02 31.35
N GLY A 88 -30.51 -20.37 32.17
CA GLY A 88 -30.03 -20.87 33.46
C GLY A 88 -30.64 -20.21 34.69
N ARG A 89 -31.67 -19.36 34.54
CA ARG A 89 -32.37 -18.74 35.67
C ARG A 89 -33.57 -19.60 36.12
N PRO A 90 -33.52 -20.25 37.30
CA PRO A 90 -34.65 -20.95 37.89
C PRO A 90 -35.73 -19.99 38.42
#